data_AF-A0A553MQ19-F1
#
_entry.id   AF-A0A553MQ19-F1
#
_cell.length_a   1.000
_cell.length_b   1.000
_cell.length_c   1.000
_cell.angle_alpha   90.00
_cell.angle_beta   90.00
_cell.angle_gamma   90.00
#
_symmetry.space_group_name_H-M   'P 1'
#
loop_
_entity.id
_entity.type
_entity.pdbx_description
1 polymer ?
#
loop_
_entity_poly.entity_id
_entity_poly.type
_entity_poly.pdbx_seq_one_letter_code
_entity_poly.pdbx_strand_id
1 'polypeptide(L)'
;MATLEELKLRVRELENELIKSKQKQSDAEHCLRPKIEQMSAEVIDSNPYSRLMALKRMGIVQDYERIRSFAVAVVGVGGVGSVTAEMLTRCGIGKLLLFDYDKVELANMNRLFFQPHQAGLSKVMAAEHTLR
;
A
#
# COMPACT_ATOMS: atom_id res chain seq x y z
N MET A 1 -23.66 -35.08 23.82
CA MET A 1 -22.88 -35.04 22.56
C MET A 1 -23.73 -34.29 21.56
N ALA A 2 -23.21 -33.23 20.94
CA ALA A 2 -23.98 -32.49 19.94
C ALA A 2 -24.34 -33.43 18.76
N THR A 3 -25.56 -33.33 18.27
CA THR A 3 -26.02 -34.20 17.17
C THR A 3 -25.34 -33.79 15.85
N LEU A 4 -25.25 -34.72 14.90
CA LEU A 4 -24.67 -34.44 13.57
C LEU A 4 -25.40 -33.28 12.85
N GLU A 5 -26.69 -33.13 13.12
CA GLU A 5 -27.52 -32.06 12.55
C GLU A 5 -27.19 -30.69 13.16
N GLU A 6 -27.00 -30.62 14.49
CA GLU A 6 -26.58 -29.39 15.17
C GLU A 6 -25.21 -28.91 14.66
N LEU A 7 -24.25 -29.82 14.45
CA LEU A 7 -22.94 -29.47 13.91
C LEU A 7 -23.04 -28.93 12.48
N LYS A 8 -23.86 -29.54 11.62
CA LYS A 8 -24.06 -29.09 10.23
C LYS A 8 -24.72 -27.71 10.17
N LEU A 9 -25.69 -27.45 11.06
CA LEU A 9 -26.32 -26.14 11.16
C LEU A 9 -25.29 -25.08 11.58
N ARG A 10 -24.45 -25.41 12.58
CA ARG A 10 -23.43 -24.50 13.08
C ARG A 10 -22.35 -24.17 12.05
N VAL A 11 -21.91 -25.15 11.26
CA VAL A 11 -20.99 -24.91 10.14
C VAL A 11 -21.60 -23.95 9.12
N ARG A 12 -22.87 -24.14 8.76
CA ARG A 12 -23.56 -23.28 7.79
C ARG A 12 -23.75 -21.85 8.31
N GLU A 13 -24.04 -21.67 9.59
CA GLU A 13 -24.07 -20.34 10.23
C GLU A 13 -22.70 -19.66 10.16
N LEU A 14 -21.63 -20.37 10.52
CA LEU A 14 -20.27 -19.83 10.51
C LEU A 14 -19.80 -19.50 9.09
N GLU A 15 -20.14 -20.30 8.10
CA GLU A 15 -19.87 -20.00 6.68
C GLU A 15 -20.57 -18.70 6.24
N ASN A 16 -21.82 -18.51 6.64
CA ASN A 16 -22.58 -17.29 6.34
C ASN A 16 -22.00 -16.06 7.06
N GLU A 17 -21.57 -16.19 8.31
CA GLU A 17 -20.89 -15.13 9.06
C GLU A 17 -19.54 -14.77 8.43
N LEU A 18 -18.80 -15.77 7.95
CA LEU A 18 -17.52 -15.57 7.26
C LEU A 18 -17.71 -14.82 5.95
N ILE A 19 -18.75 -15.13 5.16
CA ILE A 19 -19.08 -14.41 3.92
C ILE A 19 -19.41 -12.94 4.23
N LYS A 20 -20.27 -12.69 5.23
CA LYS A 20 -20.63 -11.32 5.64
C LYS A 20 -19.42 -10.53 6.15
N SER A 21 -18.53 -11.19 6.88
CA SER A 21 -17.30 -10.57 7.39
C SER A 21 -16.34 -10.21 6.26
N LYS A 22 -16.13 -11.12 5.30
CA LYS A 22 -15.32 -10.85 4.11
C LYS A 22 -15.88 -9.70 3.26
N GLN A 23 -17.19 -9.60 3.10
CA GLN A 23 -17.83 -8.48 2.39
C GLN A 23 -17.62 -7.14 3.11
N LYS A 24 -17.86 -7.07 4.43
CA LYS A 24 -17.58 -5.86 5.22
C LYS A 24 -16.12 -5.46 5.20
N GLN A 25 -15.21 -6.43 5.18
CA GLN A 25 -13.78 -6.20 5.09
C GLN A 25 -13.40 -5.66 3.70
N SER A 26 -14.03 -6.16 2.63
CA SER A 26 -13.86 -5.63 1.27
C SER A 26 -14.37 -4.19 1.14
N ASP A 27 -15.50 -3.85 1.78
CA ASP A 27 -16.07 -2.50 1.75
C ASP A 27 -15.23 -1.49 2.54
N ALA A 28 -14.56 -1.92 3.61
CA ALA A 28 -13.64 -1.10 4.40
C ALA A 28 -12.25 -0.96 3.75
N GLU A 29 -11.79 -1.99 3.03
CA GLU A 29 -10.53 -1.97 2.26
C GLU A 29 -10.60 -1.09 1.01
N HIS A 30 -11.81 -0.77 0.52
CA HIS A 30 -12.02 0.00 -0.71
C HIS A 30 -12.42 1.47 -0.51
N CYS A 31 -11.79 2.17 0.43
CA CYS A 31 -11.73 3.63 0.37
C CYS A 31 -10.68 4.05 -0.67
N LEU A 32 -10.91 3.69 -1.94
CA LEU A 32 -10.01 4.05 -3.02
C LEU A 32 -10.13 5.53 -3.29
N ARG A 33 -9.04 6.20 -2.99
CA ARG A 33 -8.90 7.58 -3.37
C ARG A 33 -8.84 7.72 -4.90
N PRO A 34 -9.61 8.64 -5.52
CA PRO A 34 -9.53 8.84 -6.95
C PRO A 34 -8.12 9.29 -7.35
N LYS A 35 -7.68 8.83 -8.53
CA LYS A 35 -6.40 9.23 -9.11
C LYS A 35 -6.42 10.73 -9.41
N ILE A 36 -5.48 11.47 -8.84
CA ILE A 36 -5.29 12.89 -9.17
C ILE A 36 -4.53 12.99 -10.49
N GLU A 37 -5.12 13.63 -11.50
CA GLU A 37 -4.47 13.88 -12.80
C GLU A 37 -3.36 14.94 -12.70
N GLN A 38 -3.63 16.08 -12.05
CA GLN A 38 -2.68 17.19 -11.90
C GLN A 38 -2.41 17.52 -10.42
N MET A 39 -1.13 17.69 -10.06
CA MET A 39 -0.76 18.02 -8.69
C MET A 39 -1.14 19.48 -8.37
N SER A 40 -1.99 19.66 -7.36
CA SER A 40 -2.48 20.97 -6.92
C SER A 40 -1.70 21.48 -5.70
N ALA A 41 -1.46 22.79 -5.66
CA ALA A 41 -0.90 23.50 -4.49
C ALA A 41 -1.99 23.99 -3.50
N GLU A 42 -3.26 23.65 -3.74
CA GLU A 42 -4.36 23.99 -2.85
C GLU A 42 -4.21 23.29 -1.49
N VAL A 43 -4.38 24.05 -0.41
CA VAL A 43 -4.19 23.57 0.96
C VAL A 43 -5.54 23.16 1.53
N ILE A 44 -5.91 21.92 1.26
CA ILE A 44 -7.09 21.24 1.81
C ILE A 44 -6.68 19.88 2.37
N ASP A 45 -7.46 19.36 3.31
CA ASP A 45 -7.13 18.10 4.00
C ASP A 45 -7.18 16.88 3.08
N SER A 46 -7.96 16.95 2.00
CA SER A 46 -8.06 15.88 0.99
C SER A 46 -6.90 15.86 -0.02
N ASN A 47 -5.98 16.85 0.01
CA ASN A 47 -4.84 16.94 -0.91
C ASN A 47 -3.51 16.51 -0.25
N PRO A 48 -2.90 15.36 -0.63
CA PRO A 48 -1.68 14.79 -0.05
C PRO A 48 -0.45 15.56 -0.51
N TYR A 49 -0.57 16.28 -1.62
CA TYR A 49 0.54 16.94 -2.29
C TYR A 49 0.63 18.39 -1.86
N SER A 50 -0.36 18.91 -1.13
CA SER A 50 -0.39 20.29 -0.64
C SER A 50 0.93 20.72 0.02
N ARG A 51 1.51 19.85 0.87
CA ARG A 51 2.76 20.15 1.59
C ARG A 51 4.00 19.96 0.71
N LEU A 52 3.96 19.06 -0.26
CA LEU A 52 5.04 18.87 -1.24
C LEU A 52 5.10 20.03 -2.25
N MET A 53 3.94 20.44 -2.76
CA MET A 53 3.80 21.58 -3.68
C MET A 53 4.16 22.92 -3.01
N ALA A 54 4.14 23.01 -1.68
CA ALA A 54 4.62 24.17 -0.95
C ALA A 54 6.12 24.45 -1.21
N LEU A 55 6.92 23.44 -1.57
CA LEU A 55 8.33 23.60 -1.94
C LEU A 55 8.53 24.56 -3.13
N LYS A 56 7.53 24.64 -4.04
CA LYS A 56 7.52 25.64 -5.12
C LYS A 56 7.38 27.06 -4.58
N ARG A 57 6.46 27.27 -3.65
CA ARG A 57 6.22 28.58 -3.01
C ARG A 57 7.40 29.03 -2.16
N MET A 58 8.08 28.08 -1.53
CA MET A 58 9.29 28.33 -0.73
C MET A 58 10.54 28.58 -1.60
N GLY A 59 10.45 28.43 -2.92
CA GLY A 59 11.59 28.62 -3.83
C GLY A 59 12.65 27.52 -3.77
N ILE A 60 12.34 26.36 -3.16
CA ILE A 60 13.29 25.24 -3.00
C ILE A 60 13.30 24.36 -4.24
N VAL A 61 12.12 24.04 -4.78
CA VAL A 61 11.96 23.21 -5.99
C VAL A 61 11.01 23.91 -6.93
N GLN A 62 11.48 24.35 -8.09
CA GLN A 62 10.71 25.21 -9.00
C GLN A 62 9.60 24.46 -9.76
N ASP A 63 9.80 23.17 -10.04
CA ASP A 63 8.95 22.33 -10.89
C ASP A 63 8.63 20.98 -10.22
N TYR A 64 8.21 21.00 -8.95
CA TYR A 64 7.99 19.78 -8.15
C TYR A 64 7.13 18.72 -8.86
N GLU A 65 6.07 19.13 -9.56
CA GLU A 65 5.16 18.24 -10.30
C GLU A 65 5.85 17.42 -11.40
N ARG A 66 7.01 17.87 -11.88
CA ARG A 66 7.82 17.14 -12.88
C ARG A 66 8.26 15.78 -12.36
N ILE A 67 8.26 15.55 -11.04
CA ILE A 67 8.54 14.24 -10.44
C ILE A 67 7.69 13.11 -11.07
N ARG A 68 6.46 13.41 -11.49
CA ARG A 68 5.55 12.46 -12.15
C ARG A 68 5.98 12.02 -13.55
N SER A 69 6.93 12.73 -14.17
CA SER A 69 7.48 12.37 -15.48
C SER A 69 8.59 11.32 -15.41
N PHE A 70 9.15 11.07 -14.22
CA PHE A 70 10.27 10.16 -14.06
C PHE A 70 9.83 8.74 -13.74
N ALA A 71 10.66 7.79 -14.16
CA ALA A 71 10.60 6.39 -13.77
C ALA A 71 11.89 5.99 -13.05
N VAL A 72 11.77 5.23 -11.96
CA VAL A 72 12.91 4.76 -11.17
C VAL A 72 12.83 3.24 -11.02
N ALA A 73 13.96 2.56 -11.25
CA ALA A 73 14.10 1.14 -10.95
C ALA A 73 14.78 0.95 -9.60
N VAL A 74 14.20 0.12 -8.72
CA VAL A 74 14.73 -0.26 -7.42
C VAL A 74 15.03 -1.76 -7.46
N VAL A 75 16.31 -2.11 -7.39
CA VAL A 75 16.78 -3.50 -7.36
C VAL A 75 17.15 -3.86 -5.93
N GLY A 76 16.42 -4.80 -5.35
CA GLY A 76 16.39 -5.12 -3.92
C GLY A 76 15.34 -4.30 -3.19
N VAL A 77 14.28 -4.95 -2.72
CA VAL A 77 13.15 -4.39 -1.95
C VAL A 77 13.21 -4.93 -0.52
N GLY A 78 14.43 -4.97 0.05
CA GLY A 78 14.69 -5.25 1.46
C GLY A 78 14.55 -4.00 2.33
N GLY A 79 15.26 -3.93 3.47
CA GLY A 79 15.06 -2.83 4.44
C GLY A 79 15.29 -1.41 3.91
N VAL A 80 16.28 -1.21 3.01
CA VAL A 80 16.52 0.10 2.40
C VAL A 80 15.59 0.31 1.21
N GLY A 81 15.56 -0.64 0.27
CA GLY A 81 14.82 -0.47 -0.98
C GLY A 81 13.31 -0.38 -0.81
N SER A 82 12.74 -1.05 0.20
CA SER A 82 11.32 -0.92 0.52
C SER A 82 10.95 0.49 0.97
N VAL A 83 11.77 1.08 1.87
CA VAL A 83 11.59 2.46 2.34
C VAL A 83 11.89 3.48 1.24
N THR A 84 12.90 3.23 0.39
CA THR A 84 13.17 4.06 -0.80
C THR A 84 11.96 4.08 -1.73
N ALA A 85 11.38 2.92 -2.02
CA ALA A 85 10.18 2.81 -2.84
C ALA A 85 8.99 3.54 -2.19
N GLU A 86 8.79 3.38 -0.87
CA GLU A 86 7.75 4.10 -0.13
C GLU A 86 7.89 5.61 -0.22
N MET A 87 9.08 6.14 0.03
CA MET A 87 9.33 7.58 -0.03
C MET A 87 9.09 8.13 -1.45
N LEU A 88 9.58 7.46 -2.49
CA LEU A 88 9.35 7.85 -3.88
C LEU A 88 7.86 7.83 -4.25
N THR A 89 7.12 6.79 -3.84
CA THR A 89 5.67 6.69 -4.04
C THR A 89 4.94 7.84 -3.35
N ARG A 90 5.24 8.12 -2.08
CA ARG A 90 4.62 9.23 -1.33
C ARG A 90 4.95 10.60 -1.91
N CYS A 91 6.15 10.76 -2.48
CA CYS A 91 6.55 11.97 -3.22
C CYS A 91 5.80 12.13 -4.56
N GLY A 92 5.20 11.07 -5.09
CA GLY A 92 4.42 11.08 -6.32
C GLY A 92 5.24 10.77 -7.58
N ILE A 93 6.26 9.90 -7.48
CA ILE A 93 7.03 9.43 -8.64
C ILE A 93 6.10 8.85 -9.73
N GLY A 94 6.44 9.06 -10.99
CA GLY A 94 5.61 8.62 -12.12
C GLY A 94 5.50 7.11 -12.25
N LYS A 95 6.61 6.40 -12.10
CA LYS A 95 6.67 4.94 -12.20
C LYS A 95 7.79 4.37 -11.34
N LEU A 96 7.49 3.29 -10.63
CA LEU A 96 8.50 2.44 -9.99
C LEU A 96 8.58 1.10 -10.70
N LEU A 97 9.80 0.60 -10.89
CA LEU A 97 10.08 -0.77 -11.30
C LEU A 97 10.79 -1.47 -10.15
N LEU A 98 10.17 -2.50 -9.58
CA LEU A 98 10.68 -3.19 -8.41
C LEU A 98 11.22 -4.56 -8.82
N PHE A 99 12.45 -4.88 -8.42
CA PHE A 99 13.07 -6.18 -8.65
C PHE A 99 13.56 -6.75 -7.32
N ASP A 100 12.97 -7.85 -6.88
CA ASP A 100 13.44 -8.64 -5.74
C ASP A 100 12.95 -10.08 -5.90
N TYR A 101 13.81 -11.05 -5.66
CA TYR A 101 13.49 -12.48 -5.77
C TYR A 101 13.07 -13.09 -4.43
N ASP A 102 13.33 -12.41 -3.31
CA ASP A 102 13.05 -12.90 -1.98
C ASP A 102 11.55 -12.82 -1.62
N LYS A 103 11.23 -13.51 -0.52
CA LYS A 103 9.96 -13.41 0.18
C LYS A 103 10.11 -12.61 1.47
N VAL A 104 9.00 -12.10 1.96
CA VAL A 104 8.92 -11.48 3.29
C VAL A 104 9.02 -12.58 4.34
N GLU A 105 9.87 -12.39 5.34
CA GLU A 105 10.02 -13.28 6.48
C GLU A 105 9.79 -12.55 7.80
N LEU A 106 9.41 -13.27 8.85
CA LEU A 106 9.29 -12.70 10.20
C LEU A 106 10.62 -12.10 10.70
N ALA A 107 11.74 -12.67 10.27
CA ALA A 107 13.07 -12.12 10.56
C ALA A 107 13.30 -10.72 9.95
N ASN A 108 12.47 -10.27 9.01
CA ASN A 108 12.55 -8.93 8.44
C ASN A 108 11.77 -7.88 9.25
N MET A 109 11.01 -8.28 10.28
CA MET A 109 10.14 -7.38 11.07
C MET A 109 10.90 -6.42 11.99
N ASN A 110 12.22 -6.57 12.12
CA ASN A 110 13.07 -5.57 12.74
C ASN A 110 13.39 -4.39 11.81
N ARG A 111 12.83 -4.37 10.60
CA ARG A 111 12.97 -3.32 9.58
C ARG A 111 11.61 -2.69 9.31
N LEU A 112 11.61 -1.55 8.63
CA LEU A 112 10.40 -0.83 8.26
C LEU A 112 9.71 -1.47 7.05
N PHE A 113 8.52 -0.94 6.74
CA PHE A 113 7.68 -1.21 5.57
C PHE A 113 6.85 -2.49 5.63
N PHE A 114 7.46 -3.68 5.69
CA PHE A 114 6.70 -4.93 5.68
C PHE A 114 6.02 -5.21 7.02
N GLN A 115 4.86 -5.85 6.98
CA GLN A 115 4.09 -6.21 8.17
C GLN A 115 4.03 -7.73 8.39
N PRO A 116 3.81 -8.22 9.63
CA PRO A 116 3.86 -9.65 9.92
C PRO A 116 2.90 -10.51 9.08
N HIS A 117 1.72 -9.99 8.75
CA HIS A 117 0.72 -10.70 7.94
C HIS A 117 1.14 -10.90 6.47
N GLN A 118 2.20 -10.22 6.01
CA GLN A 118 2.73 -10.34 4.65
C GLN A 118 3.79 -11.44 4.52
N ALA A 119 4.18 -12.10 5.63
CA ALA A 119 5.18 -13.16 5.61
C ALA A 119 4.80 -14.29 4.64
N GLY A 120 5.76 -14.75 3.84
CA GLY A 120 5.59 -15.75 2.79
C GLY A 120 5.22 -15.19 1.41
N LEU A 121 4.78 -13.93 1.32
CA LEU A 121 4.58 -13.25 0.04
C LEU A 121 5.92 -12.87 -0.59
N SER A 122 5.98 -12.79 -1.92
CA SER A 122 7.11 -12.16 -2.60
C SER A 122 7.21 -10.70 -2.15
N LYS A 123 8.44 -10.22 -1.89
CA LYS A 123 8.67 -8.82 -1.47
C LYS A 123 8.12 -7.83 -2.48
N VAL A 124 8.26 -8.09 -3.78
CA VAL A 124 7.74 -7.19 -4.82
C VAL A 124 6.21 -7.14 -4.84
N MET A 125 5.53 -8.27 -4.60
CA MET A 125 4.07 -8.31 -4.55
C MET A 125 3.53 -7.62 -3.31
N ALA A 126 4.12 -7.89 -2.14
CA ALA A 126 3.74 -7.23 -0.90
C ALA A 126 3.97 -5.71 -1.00
N ALA A 127 5.10 -5.29 -1.57
CA ALA A 127 5.39 -3.89 -1.78
C ALA A 127 4.44 -3.23 -2.80
N GLU A 128 4.18 -3.86 -3.94
CA GLU A 128 3.24 -3.33 -4.93
C GLU A 128 1.85 -3.13 -4.32
N HIS A 129 1.34 -4.09 -3.56
CA HIS A 129 0.02 -3.99 -2.93
C HIS A 129 -0.05 -2.85 -1.91
N THR A 130 0.99 -2.66 -1.10
CA THR A 130 1.04 -1.58 -0.10
C THR A 130 1.27 -0.19 -0.70
N LEU A 131 1.94 -0.09 -1.86
CA LEU A 131 2.30 1.20 -2.49
C LEU A 131 1.23 1.75 -3.45
N ARG A 132 0.21 0.96 -3.81
CA ARG A 132 -0.89 1.37 -4.69
C ARG A 132 -1.98 2.12 -3.93
#